data_AF-A0A6V8MJE1-F1
#
_entry.id   AF-A0A6V8MJE1-F1
#
_cell.length_a   1.000
_cell.length_b   1.000
_cell.length_c   1.000
_cell.angle_alpha   90.00
_cell.angle_beta   90.00
_cell.angle_gamma   90.00
#
_symmetry.space_group_name_H-M   'P 1'
#
loop_
_entity.id
_entity.type
_entity.pdbx_description
1 polymer ?
#
loop_
_entity_poly.entity_id
_entity_poly.type
_entity_poly.pdbx_seq_one_letter_code
_entity_poly.pdbx_strand_id
1 'polypeptide(L)'
;MNCFMFPGLPLTAVASFPDDGDFYEVAELVLRYGHHDLLTGAWPGEEGTQQMALQLQGLASSLYQLRKMAKIGIVPSLVAQHGLGIIPALVACNSISEAAAVEISSELGECLACLGKGRERYALGEIAGLSLERVEELAAQHQVYLANHNTSLHFLLSGRQADIHQAVQQAQVLGAFSARSHHCDAPLHSPLLGEIEEALGKIIDRFRYREPVFPLINHLNQTYLGARDIPRFLLRGLQLPVYWERTYRAIAAAGVGTCYEVGAGESLRRFNKWIDSNKGV
;
A
#
# COMPACT_ATOMS: atom_id res chain seq x y z
N MET A 1 -5.09 -7.97 22.98
CA MET A 1 -5.64 -7.96 21.60
C MET A 1 -4.56 -7.42 20.70
N ASN A 2 -4.12 -8.21 19.71
CA ASN A 2 -3.06 -7.82 18.78
C ASN A 2 -3.67 -7.30 17.48
N CYS A 3 -3.15 -6.20 16.93
CA CYS A 3 -3.49 -5.76 15.59
C CYS A 3 -2.29 -5.95 14.66
N PHE A 4 -2.49 -6.61 13.52
CA PHE A 4 -1.49 -6.63 12.45
C PHE A 4 -1.85 -5.55 11.43
N MET A 5 -0.87 -4.69 11.13
CA MET A 5 -0.99 -3.60 10.19
C MET A 5 -0.04 -3.86 9.02
N PHE A 6 -0.57 -3.95 7.82
CA PHE A 6 0.23 -4.23 6.63
C PHE A 6 0.53 -2.93 5.88
N PRO A 7 1.82 -2.54 5.74
CA PRO A 7 2.21 -1.36 4.98
C PRO A 7 1.92 -1.55 3.48
N GLY A 8 1.74 -0.44 2.79
CA GLY A 8 1.50 -0.41 1.34
C GLY A 8 2.78 -0.57 0.51
N LEU A 9 2.69 -0.13 -0.74
CA LEU A 9 3.83 -0.08 -1.67
C LEU A 9 5.00 0.70 -1.05
N PRO A 10 6.20 0.10 -0.89
CA PRO A 10 7.38 0.83 -0.48
C PRO A 10 7.74 1.92 -1.49
N LEU A 11 8.12 3.11 -1.01
CA LEU A 11 8.64 4.18 -1.88
C LEU A 11 10.10 3.97 -2.28
N THR A 12 10.81 3.07 -1.58
CA THR A 12 12.22 2.75 -1.81
C THR A 12 12.44 1.25 -1.67
N ALA A 13 13.50 0.74 -2.30
CA ALA A 13 13.88 -0.66 -2.21
C ALA A 13 14.10 -1.11 -0.76
N VAL A 14 13.77 -2.38 -0.49
CA VAL A 14 14.12 -3.01 0.78
C VAL A 14 15.63 -3.15 0.83
N ALA A 15 16.27 -2.61 1.88
CA ALA A 15 17.72 -2.48 1.95
C ALA A 15 18.46 -3.83 1.90
N SER A 16 17.89 -4.85 2.52
CA SER A 16 18.44 -6.21 2.56
C SER A 16 17.34 -7.19 2.95
N PHE A 17 17.39 -8.39 2.38
CA PHE A 17 16.52 -9.48 2.80
C PHE A 17 17.18 -10.38 3.86
N PRO A 18 16.39 -11.05 4.71
CA PRO A 18 16.91 -12.07 5.61
C PRO A 18 17.58 -13.21 4.85
N ASP A 19 18.71 -13.67 5.36
CA ASP A 19 19.43 -14.86 4.88
C ASP A 19 19.02 -16.07 5.73
N ASP A 20 17.79 -16.54 5.54
CA ASP A 20 17.27 -17.74 6.21
C ASP A 20 16.28 -18.52 5.32
N GLY A 21 16.05 -19.79 5.67
CA GLY A 21 15.19 -20.69 4.91
C GLY A 21 13.73 -20.23 4.80
N ASP A 22 13.21 -19.50 5.79
CA ASP A 22 11.83 -19.01 5.76
C ASP A 22 11.67 -17.91 4.70
N PHE A 23 12.71 -17.08 4.52
CA PHE A 23 12.73 -16.10 3.46
C PHE A 23 12.97 -16.74 2.09
N TYR A 24 13.83 -17.74 1.98
CA TYR A 24 14.07 -18.44 0.71
C TYR A 24 12.80 -19.09 0.15
N GLU A 25 11.97 -19.70 1.01
CA GLU A 25 10.67 -20.20 0.57
C GLU A 25 9.73 -19.11 0.04
N VAL A 26 9.76 -17.91 0.62
CA VAL A 26 9.00 -16.75 0.13
C VAL A 26 9.58 -16.24 -1.19
N ALA A 27 10.91 -16.20 -1.32
CA ALA A 27 11.58 -15.82 -2.56
C ALA A 27 11.25 -16.78 -3.71
N GLU A 28 11.21 -18.09 -3.44
CA GLU A 28 10.78 -19.10 -4.42
C GLU A 28 9.31 -18.92 -4.83
N LEU A 29 8.44 -18.59 -3.88
CA LEU A 29 7.03 -18.28 -4.17
C LEU A 29 6.92 -17.08 -5.12
N VAL A 30 7.68 -16.01 -4.85
CA VAL A 30 7.69 -14.79 -5.66
C VAL A 30 8.27 -15.04 -7.05
N LEU A 31 9.34 -15.82 -7.15
CA LEU A 31 9.91 -16.24 -8.43
C LEU A 31 8.92 -17.06 -9.25
N ARG A 32 8.22 -18.01 -8.62
CA ARG A 32 7.28 -18.92 -9.30
C ARG A 32 6.03 -18.23 -9.81
N TYR A 33 5.44 -17.37 -8.99
CA TYR A 33 4.11 -16.81 -9.23
C TYR A 33 4.10 -15.33 -9.64
N GLY A 34 5.22 -14.62 -9.41
CA GLY A 34 5.37 -13.21 -9.77
C GLY A 34 6.54 -12.96 -10.71
N HIS A 35 7.21 -14.02 -11.18
CA HIS A 35 8.28 -13.96 -12.18
C HIS A 35 9.40 -12.96 -11.84
N HIS A 36 9.69 -12.80 -10.55
CA HIS A 36 10.75 -11.91 -10.07
C HIS A 36 11.64 -12.64 -9.07
N ASP A 37 12.94 -12.67 -9.35
CA ASP A 37 13.93 -13.20 -8.42
C ASP A 37 14.32 -12.10 -7.42
N LEU A 38 13.85 -12.23 -6.18
CA LEU A 38 14.15 -11.26 -5.12
C LEU A 38 15.61 -11.24 -4.67
N LEU A 39 16.35 -12.33 -4.90
CA LEU A 39 17.74 -12.46 -4.47
C LEU A 39 18.70 -11.81 -5.46
N THR A 40 18.40 -11.92 -6.76
CA THR A 40 19.23 -11.35 -7.83
C THR A 40 18.68 -10.05 -8.41
N GLY A 41 17.39 -9.77 -8.20
CA GLY A 41 16.65 -8.68 -8.83
C GLY A 41 16.24 -8.96 -10.28
N ALA A 42 16.48 -10.16 -10.79
CA ALA A 42 16.23 -10.51 -12.19
C ALA A 42 14.74 -10.82 -12.46
N TRP A 43 14.33 -10.63 -13.71
CA TRP A 43 13.03 -11.08 -14.23
C TRP A 43 13.29 -12.18 -15.26
N PRO A 44 12.77 -13.41 -15.08
CA PRO A 44 12.81 -14.42 -16.12
C PRO A 44 11.86 -14.03 -17.26
N GLY A 45 12.38 -13.46 -18.35
CA GLY A 45 11.59 -13.05 -19.51
C GLY A 45 11.55 -11.54 -19.69
N GLU A 46 10.35 -10.97 -19.79
CA GLU A 46 10.18 -9.52 -19.91
C GLU A 46 10.53 -8.82 -18.59
N GLU A 47 11.32 -7.75 -18.68
CA GLU A 47 11.67 -6.96 -17.50
C GLU A 47 10.43 -6.24 -16.93
N GLY A 48 10.20 -6.41 -15.64
CA GLY A 48 9.25 -5.62 -14.88
C GLY A 48 9.80 -4.24 -14.51
N THR A 49 8.92 -3.34 -14.12
CA THR A 49 9.31 -1.98 -13.71
C THR A 49 9.91 -1.98 -12.31
N GLN A 50 10.52 -0.84 -11.93
CA GLN A 50 10.97 -0.64 -10.56
C GLN A 50 9.81 -0.74 -9.55
N GLN A 51 8.61 -0.22 -9.86
CA GLN A 51 7.50 -0.30 -8.91
C GLN A 51 6.94 -1.70 -8.75
N MET A 52 6.89 -2.49 -9.83
CA MET A 52 6.52 -3.90 -9.76
C MET A 52 7.48 -4.65 -8.81
N ALA A 53 8.79 -4.42 -8.95
CA ALA A 53 9.78 -4.99 -8.04
C ALA A 53 9.50 -4.55 -6.60
N LEU A 54 9.32 -3.25 -6.33
CA LEU A 54 9.03 -2.75 -4.98
C LEU A 54 7.76 -3.36 -4.37
N GLN A 55 6.71 -3.56 -5.18
CA GLN A 55 5.47 -4.19 -4.74
C GLN A 55 5.71 -5.64 -4.29
N LEU A 56 6.43 -6.43 -5.11
CA LEU A 56 6.75 -7.83 -4.79
C LEU A 56 7.69 -7.93 -3.58
N GLN A 57 8.65 -7.02 -3.45
CA GLN A 57 9.53 -6.94 -2.27
C GLN A 57 8.74 -6.63 -0.98
N GLY A 58 7.78 -5.69 -1.05
CA GLY A 58 6.91 -5.35 0.07
C GLY A 58 5.98 -6.50 0.49
N LEU A 59 5.38 -7.18 -0.49
CA LEU A 59 4.60 -8.39 -0.26
C LEU A 59 5.44 -9.48 0.40
N ALA A 60 6.62 -9.79 -0.16
CA ALA A 60 7.51 -10.82 0.36
C ALA A 60 7.93 -10.56 1.81
N SER A 61 8.27 -9.31 2.12
CA SER A 61 8.61 -8.89 3.49
C SER A 61 7.45 -9.11 4.46
N SER A 62 6.22 -8.86 4.01
CA SER A 62 5.00 -9.06 4.80
C SER A 62 4.70 -10.54 5.02
N LEU A 63 4.84 -11.37 3.98
CA LEU A 63 4.66 -12.83 4.06
C LEU A 63 5.70 -13.47 4.98
N TYR A 64 6.97 -13.08 4.84
CA TYR A 64 8.04 -13.53 5.73
C TYR A 64 7.72 -13.21 7.19
N GLN A 65 7.41 -11.95 7.51
CA GLN A 65 7.12 -11.56 8.89
C GLN A 65 5.88 -12.26 9.44
N LEU A 66 4.82 -12.41 8.63
CA LEU A 66 3.62 -13.15 9.02
C LEU A 66 3.97 -14.59 9.43
N ARG A 67 4.80 -15.30 8.64
CA ARG A 67 5.29 -16.65 8.97
C ARG A 67 6.11 -16.66 10.25
N LYS A 68 7.03 -15.71 10.45
CA LYS A 68 7.84 -15.63 11.68
C LYS A 68 6.97 -15.44 12.91
N MET A 69 5.99 -14.54 12.84
CA MET A 69 5.06 -14.26 13.95
C MET A 69 4.21 -15.49 14.28
N ALA A 70 3.70 -16.20 13.27
CA ALA A 70 2.94 -17.43 13.47
C ALA A 70 3.78 -18.52 14.17
N LYS A 71 5.05 -18.69 13.80
CA LYS A 71 5.95 -19.68 14.42
C LYS A 71 6.20 -19.45 15.92
N ILE A 72 6.16 -18.19 16.37
CA ILE A 72 6.29 -17.83 17.79
C ILE A 72 4.94 -17.67 18.49
N GLY A 73 3.84 -18.07 17.85
CA GLY A 73 2.50 -18.07 18.45
C GLY A 73 1.83 -16.69 18.54
N ILE A 74 2.34 -15.68 17.84
CA ILE A 74 1.70 -14.36 17.77
C ILE A 74 0.71 -14.35 16.60
N VAL A 75 -0.57 -14.19 16.93
CA VAL A 75 -1.67 -14.10 15.95
C VAL A 75 -2.43 -12.78 16.12
N PRO A 76 -3.04 -12.24 15.04
CA PRO A 76 -3.86 -11.04 15.14
C PRO A 76 -5.23 -11.36 15.76
N SER A 77 -5.81 -10.36 16.40
CA SER A 77 -7.24 -10.30 16.73
C SER A 77 -7.97 -9.28 15.85
N LEU A 78 -7.21 -8.43 15.16
CA LEU A 78 -7.66 -7.39 14.25
C LEU A 78 -6.60 -7.23 13.16
N VAL A 79 -7.03 -7.02 11.92
CA VAL A 79 -6.13 -6.76 10.80
C VAL A 79 -6.48 -5.42 10.16
N ALA A 80 -5.46 -4.64 9.83
CA ALA A 80 -5.58 -3.39 9.10
C ALA A 80 -4.55 -3.34 7.98
N GLN A 81 -4.81 -2.50 6.99
CA GLN A 81 -3.94 -2.36 5.82
C GLN A 81 -3.83 -0.90 5.39
N HIS A 82 -2.77 -0.62 4.64
CA HIS A 82 -2.53 0.65 3.99
C HIS A 82 -2.35 0.41 2.48
N GLY A 83 -3.31 0.87 1.67
CA GLY A 83 -3.29 0.69 0.21
C GLY A 83 -3.10 -0.77 -0.21
N LEU A 84 -2.03 -1.04 -0.98
CA LEU A 84 -1.66 -2.39 -1.45
C LEU A 84 -1.28 -3.38 -0.33
N GLY A 85 -1.11 -2.91 0.91
CA GLY A 85 -0.99 -3.78 2.09
C GLY A 85 -2.21 -4.67 2.32
N ILE A 86 -3.33 -4.42 1.63
CA ILE A 86 -4.49 -5.31 1.61
C ILE A 86 -4.14 -6.73 1.16
N ILE A 87 -3.21 -6.89 0.20
CA ILE A 87 -2.91 -8.21 -0.36
C ILE A 87 -2.31 -9.17 0.70
N PRO A 88 -1.23 -8.83 1.43
CA PRO A 88 -0.77 -9.66 2.54
C PRO A 88 -1.76 -9.70 3.73
N ALA A 89 -2.58 -8.66 3.93
CA ALA A 89 -3.63 -8.69 4.95
C ALA A 89 -4.68 -9.77 4.67
N LEU A 90 -5.05 -9.99 3.40
CA LEU A 90 -5.95 -11.07 2.99
C LEU A 90 -5.34 -12.46 3.25
N VAL A 91 -4.02 -12.61 3.11
CA VAL A 91 -3.32 -13.85 3.48
C VAL A 91 -3.38 -14.06 5.00
N ALA A 92 -3.09 -13.03 5.79
CA ALA A 92 -3.18 -13.09 7.25
C ALA A 92 -4.60 -13.45 7.74
N CYS A 93 -5.63 -13.07 6.98
CA CYS A 93 -7.03 -13.43 7.24
C CYS A 93 -7.47 -14.77 6.62
N ASN A 94 -6.56 -15.54 6.01
CA ASN A 94 -6.86 -16.77 5.27
C ASN A 94 -7.94 -16.59 4.17
N SER A 95 -8.09 -15.36 3.66
CA SER A 95 -9.04 -15.01 2.60
C SER A 95 -8.52 -15.43 1.23
N ILE A 96 -7.20 -15.40 1.03
CA ILE A 96 -6.49 -15.89 -0.16
C ILE A 96 -5.24 -16.67 0.26
N SER A 97 -4.74 -17.53 -0.63
CA SER A 97 -3.44 -18.21 -0.43
C SER A 97 -2.26 -17.26 -0.71
N GLU A 98 -1.08 -17.57 -0.19
CA GLU A 98 0.15 -16.85 -0.54
C GLU A 98 0.45 -16.85 -2.05
N ALA A 99 0.23 -17.97 -2.75
CA ALA A 99 0.40 -18.06 -4.20
C ALA A 99 -0.50 -17.03 -4.93
N ALA A 100 -1.81 -17.07 -4.66
CA ALA A 100 -2.75 -16.08 -5.18
C ALA A 100 -2.38 -14.63 -4.83
N ALA A 101 -1.79 -14.38 -3.65
CA ALA A 101 -1.34 -13.05 -3.25
C ALA A 101 -0.15 -12.54 -4.09
N VAL A 102 0.76 -13.43 -4.47
CA VAL A 102 1.83 -13.11 -5.41
C VAL A 102 1.28 -12.91 -6.82
N GLU A 103 0.45 -13.83 -7.32
CA GLU A 103 -0.15 -13.77 -8.66
C GLU A 103 -0.92 -12.46 -8.86
N ILE A 104 -1.87 -12.13 -7.96
CA ILE A 104 -2.65 -10.89 -8.05
C ILE A 104 -1.75 -9.66 -7.97
N SER A 105 -0.67 -9.70 -7.18
CA SER A 105 0.26 -8.57 -7.07
C SER A 105 1.05 -8.37 -8.36
N SER A 106 1.53 -9.44 -8.98
CA SER A 106 2.23 -9.39 -10.26
C SER A 106 1.31 -8.83 -11.34
N GLU A 107 0.12 -9.41 -11.49
CA GLU A 107 -0.82 -9.02 -12.54
C GLU A 107 -1.32 -7.57 -12.38
N LEU A 108 -1.60 -7.13 -11.15
CA LEU A 108 -1.91 -5.72 -10.88
C LEU A 108 -0.72 -4.82 -11.23
N GLY A 109 0.50 -5.22 -10.83
CA GLY A 109 1.72 -4.48 -11.13
C GLY A 109 1.94 -4.31 -12.64
N GLU A 110 1.77 -5.38 -13.41
CA GLU A 110 1.86 -5.37 -14.88
C GLU A 110 0.81 -4.43 -15.49
N CYS A 111 -0.45 -4.52 -15.02
CA CYS A 111 -1.53 -3.65 -15.50
C CYS A 111 -1.24 -2.17 -15.21
N LEU A 112 -0.70 -1.85 -14.03
CA LEU A 112 -0.31 -0.48 -13.65
C LEU A 112 0.89 0.00 -14.50
N ALA A 113 1.89 -0.86 -14.71
CA ALA A 113 3.06 -0.58 -15.55
C ALA A 113 2.67 -0.28 -17.01
N CYS A 114 1.67 -0.98 -17.55
CA CYS A 114 1.15 -0.71 -18.90
C CYS A 114 0.62 0.73 -19.04
N LEU A 115 -0.03 1.28 -18.01
CA LEU A 115 -0.48 2.67 -18.00
C LEU A 115 0.72 3.63 -18.04
N GLY A 116 1.76 3.36 -17.25
CA GLY A 116 2.99 4.15 -17.19
C GLY A 116 3.85 4.12 -18.45
N LYS A 117 3.77 3.03 -19.23
CA LYS A 117 4.41 2.88 -20.55
C LYS A 117 3.79 3.80 -21.63
N GLY A 118 2.63 4.41 -21.35
CA GLY A 118 1.98 5.38 -22.22
C GLY A 118 2.80 6.65 -22.51
N ARG A 119 2.20 7.61 -23.24
CA ARG A 119 2.83 8.92 -23.48
C ARG A 119 2.87 9.79 -22.23
N GLU A 120 1.91 9.58 -21.32
CA GLU A 120 1.82 10.30 -20.06
C GLU A 120 2.71 9.65 -19.00
N ARG A 121 3.31 10.47 -18.13
CA ARG A 121 4.12 10.02 -16.99
C ARG A 121 3.45 10.45 -15.70
N TYR A 122 3.59 9.64 -14.67
CA TYR A 122 2.98 9.87 -13.37
C TYR A 122 4.03 10.00 -12.27
N ALA A 123 3.62 10.65 -11.18
CA ALA A 123 4.43 10.78 -9.98
C ALA A 123 3.56 10.82 -8.71
N LEU A 124 4.23 10.63 -7.59
CA LEU A 124 3.70 10.80 -6.24
C LEU A 124 4.42 11.98 -5.57
N GLY A 125 3.66 12.90 -4.99
CA GLY A 125 4.17 14.03 -4.21
C GLY A 125 4.00 13.77 -2.72
N GLU A 126 5.07 13.46 -2.01
CA GLU A 126 5.05 13.31 -0.54
C GLU A 126 5.18 14.71 0.09
N ILE A 127 4.20 15.11 0.90
CA ILE A 127 4.15 16.41 1.55
C ILE A 127 4.04 16.23 3.06
N ALA A 128 4.97 16.86 3.81
CA ALA A 128 4.97 16.89 5.26
C ALA A 128 5.02 18.33 5.80
N GLY A 129 4.21 18.64 6.80
CA GLY A 129 4.25 19.92 7.53
C GLY A 129 3.21 20.96 7.11
N LEU A 130 2.34 20.66 6.13
CA LEU A 130 1.17 21.48 5.80
C LEU A 130 -0.09 20.88 6.41
N SER A 131 -1.11 21.70 6.65
CA SER A 131 -2.46 21.22 7.03
C SER A 131 -3.19 20.59 5.84
N LEU A 132 -4.17 19.71 6.10
CA LEU A 132 -5.02 19.11 5.07
C LEU A 132 -5.64 20.15 4.12
N GLU A 133 -6.22 21.24 4.65
CA GLU A 133 -6.85 22.31 3.85
C GLU A 133 -5.90 22.86 2.78
N ARG A 134 -4.67 23.21 3.19
CA ARG A 134 -3.62 23.69 2.26
C ARG A 134 -3.19 22.64 1.24
N VAL A 135 -3.18 21.36 1.61
CA VAL A 135 -2.85 20.28 0.67
C VAL A 135 -3.99 20.07 -0.32
N GLU A 136 -5.25 20.19 0.09
CA GLU A 136 -6.42 20.10 -0.79
C GLU A 136 -6.49 21.30 -1.76
N GLU A 137 -6.22 22.52 -1.29
CA GLU A 137 -6.09 23.71 -2.14
C GLU A 137 -4.99 23.54 -3.20
N LEU A 138 -3.81 23.06 -2.77
CA LEU A 138 -2.68 22.76 -3.64
C LEU A 138 -3.05 21.70 -4.68
N ALA A 139 -3.72 20.63 -4.26
CA ALA A 139 -4.15 19.55 -5.13
C ALA A 139 -5.11 20.06 -6.21
N ALA A 140 -6.12 20.86 -5.83
CA ALA A 140 -7.06 21.48 -6.75
C ALA A 140 -6.38 22.44 -7.74
N GLN A 141 -5.46 23.27 -7.27
CA GLN A 141 -4.74 24.24 -8.10
C GLN A 141 -3.92 23.56 -9.21
N HIS A 142 -3.28 22.43 -8.89
CA HIS A 142 -2.39 21.73 -9.81
C HIS A 142 -3.04 20.52 -10.50
N GLN A 143 -4.34 20.27 -10.32
CA GLN A 143 -5.04 19.12 -10.91
C GLN A 143 -4.42 17.76 -10.52
N VAL A 144 -3.91 17.68 -9.29
CA VAL A 144 -3.44 16.43 -8.67
C VAL A 144 -4.41 15.99 -7.58
N TYR A 145 -4.28 14.76 -7.12
CA TYR A 145 -5.25 14.14 -6.22
C TYR A 145 -4.61 13.75 -4.91
N LEU A 146 -5.35 13.88 -3.80
CA LEU A 146 -4.94 13.32 -2.51
C LEU A 146 -4.94 11.80 -2.60
N ALA A 147 -3.76 11.19 -2.60
CA ALA A 147 -3.60 9.75 -2.57
C ALA A 147 -3.68 9.20 -1.14
N ASN A 148 -3.01 9.86 -0.19
CA ASN A 148 -2.96 9.38 1.18
C ASN A 148 -3.13 10.53 2.16
N HIS A 149 -3.98 10.32 3.17
CA HIS A 149 -4.02 11.09 4.40
C HIS A 149 -3.44 10.22 5.52
N ASN A 150 -2.13 10.32 5.73
CA ASN A 150 -1.41 9.45 6.66
C ASN A 150 -1.51 9.96 8.09
N THR A 151 -1.30 11.26 8.27
CA THR A 151 -1.46 11.99 9.53
C THR A 151 -1.93 13.41 9.27
N SER A 152 -2.26 14.15 10.33
CA SER A 152 -2.62 15.57 10.29
C SER A 152 -1.65 16.48 9.55
N LEU A 153 -0.38 16.06 9.37
CA LEU A 153 0.65 16.81 8.67
C LEU A 153 1.41 15.98 7.62
N HIS A 154 0.98 14.76 7.29
CA HIS A 154 1.66 13.94 6.26
C HIS A 154 0.66 13.40 5.25
N PHE A 155 0.90 13.77 3.99
CA PHE A 155 0.02 13.49 2.87
C PHE A 155 0.82 12.99 1.67
N LEU A 156 0.14 12.23 0.81
CA LEU A 156 0.66 11.87 -0.49
C LEU A 156 -0.29 12.41 -1.55
N LEU A 157 0.24 13.08 -2.56
CA LEU A 157 -0.47 13.46 -3.77
C LEU A 157 -0.10 12.49 -4.90
N SER A 158 -1.01 12.26 -5.84
CA SER A 158 -0.78 11.46 -7.04
C SER A 158 -1.36 12.16 -8.25
N GLY A 159 -0.66 12.07 -9.38
CA GLY A 159 -1.13 12.67 -10.63
C GLY A 159 -0.08 12.60 -11.73
N ARG A 160 -0.28 13.42 -12.75
CA ARG A 160 0.68 13.59 -13.83
C ARG A 160 1.99 14.15 -13.27
N GLN A 161 3.11 13.70 -13.82
CA GLN A 161 4.43 14.02 -13.30
C GLN A 161 4.71 15.52 -13.28
N ALA A 162 4.37 16.25 -14.36
CA ALA A 162 4.58 17.69 -14.45
C ALA A 162 3.79 18.45 -13.37
N ASP A 163 2.53 18.06 -13.17
CA ASP A 163 1.62 18.68 -12.21
C ASP A 163 2.06 18.41 -10.76
N ILE A 164 2.51 17.19 -10.46
CA ILE A 164 3.10 16.84 -9.16
C ILE A 164 4.37 17.63 -8.89
N HIS A 165 5.24 17.82 -9.88
CA HIS A 165 6.46 18.61 -9.70
C HIS A 165 6.14 20.06 -9.32
N GLN A 166 5.15 20.67 -9.97
CA GLN A 166 4.70 22.02 -9.62
C GLN A 166 4.07 22.08 -8.23
N ALA A 167 3.20 21.11 -7.89
CA ALA A 167 2.59 21.03 -6.57
C ALA A 167 3.64 20.88 -5.47
N VAL A 168 4.65 20.02 -5.65
CA VAL A 168 5.74 19.82 -4.69
C VAL A 168 6.57 21.10 -4.51
N GLN A 169 6.89 21.83 -5.60
CA GLN A 169 7.60 23.11 -5.50
C GLN A 169 6.78 24.15 -4.73
N GLN A 170 5.50 24.27 -5.04
CA GLN A 170 4.61 25.20 -4.35
C GLN A 170 4.43 24.83 -2.87
N ALA A 171 4.38 23.54 -2.52
CA ALA A 171 4.34 23.09 -1.13
C ALA A 171 5.57 23.56 -0.33
N GLN A 172 6.77 23.54 -0.94
CA GLN A 172 7.99 24.06 -0.30
C GLN A 172 7.89 25.57 -0.04
N VAL A 173 7.38 26.34 -1.02
CA VAL A 173 7.15 27.79 -0.87
C VAL A 173 6.14 28.09 0.24
N LEU A 174 5.12 27.23 0.41
CA LEU A 174 4.11 27.33 1.47
C LEU A 174 4.62 26.90 2.86
N GLY A 175 5.90 26.50 2.98
CA GLY A 175 6.53 26.17 4.26
C GLY A 175 6.40 24.71 4.69
N ALA A 176 6.16 23.78 3.75
CA ALA A 176 6.25 22.36 4.04
C ALA A 176 7.64 22.01 4.63
N PHE A 177 7.66 21.25 5.73
CA PHE A 177 8.91 20.75 6.33
C PHE A 177 9.66 19.82 5.38
N SER A 178 8.91 19.06 4.57
CA SER A 178 9.44 18.23 3.51
C SER A 178 8.44 18.16 2.38
N ALA A 179 8.92 18.25 1.14
CA ALA A 179 8.13 17.92 -0.04
C ALA A 179 9.03 17.25 -1.09
N ARG A 180 8.66 16.04 -1.52
CA ARG A 180 9.46 15.20 -2.43
C ARG A 180 8.59 14.58 -3.52
N SER A 181 9.12 14.49 -4.73
CA SER A 181 8.50 13.77 -5.85
C SER A 181 9.12 12.39 -5.99
N HIS A 182 8.29 11.38 -6.25
CA HIS A 182 8.68 10.01 -6.52
C HIS A 182 8.06 9.56 -7.84
N HIS A 183 8.82 8.88 -8.69
CA HIS A 183 8.26 8.31 -9.92
C HIS A 183 7.22 7.23 -9.60
N CYS A 184 6.15 7.16 -10.40
CA CYS A 184 5.27 6.01 -10.41
C CYS A 184 4.83 5.56 -11.80
N ASP A 185 4.51 4.27 -11.89
CA ASP A 185 3.94 3.62 -13.06
C ASP A 185 2.50 4.08 -13.27
N ALA A 186 1.75 4.23 -12.17
CA ALA A 186 0.36 4.66 -12.21
C ALA A 186 0.04 5.58 -11.01
N PRO A 187 -0.90 6.53 -11.18
CA PRO A 187 -1.31 7.45 -10.12
C PRO A 187 -2.28 6.74 -9.16
N LEU A 188 -1.76 5.81 -8.35
CA LEU A 188 -2.52 5.11 -7.32
C LEU A 188 -3.27 6.07 -6.40
N HIS A 189 -4.44 5.64 -5.95
CA HIS A 189 -5.36 6.37 -5.09
C HIS A 189 -5.90 7.66 -5.74
N SER A 190 -6.06 7.65 -7.06
CA SER A 190 -6.65 8.75 -7.82
C SER A 190 -7.73 8.31 -8.82
N PRO A 191 -8.62 9.23 -9.21
CA PRO A 191 -9.59 9.00 -10.27
C PRO A 191 -8.98 8.70 -11.65
N LEU A 192 -7.71 9.04 -11.88
CA LEU A 192 -7.02 8.79 -13.16
C LEU A 192 -6.90 7.28 -13.47
N LEU A 193 -6.97 6.42 -12.44
CA LEU A 193 -7.03 4.97 -12.65
C LEU A 193 -8.33 4.47 -13.27
N GLY A 194 -9.35 5.32 -13.42
CA GLY A 194 -10.58 4.99 -14.15
C GLY A 194 -10.32 4.52 -15.59
N GLU A 195 -9.22 4.96 -16.21
CA GLU A 195 -8.81 4.55 -17.56
C GLU A 195 -8.55 3.05 -17.71
N ILE A 196 -8.12 2.40 -16.62
CA ILE A 196 -7.80 0.96 -16.59
C ILE A 196 -8.69 0.17 -15.63
N GLU A 197 -9.82 0.75 -15.18
CA GLU A 197 -10.72 0.14 -14.21
C GLU A 197 -11.22 -1.24 -14.68
N GLU A 198 -11.61 -1.36 -15.95
CA GLU A 198 -12.08 -2.64 -16.51
C GLU A 198 -10.99 -3.72 -16.49
N ALA A 199 -9.74 -3.35 -16.80
CA ALA A 199 -8.61 -4.27 -16.81
C ALA A 199 -8.27 -4.73 -15.38
N LEU A 200 -8.23 -3.80 -14.42
CA LEU A 200 -8.03 -4.10 -13.00
C LEU A 200 -9.15 -4.99 -12.46
N GLY A 201 -10.40 -4.70 -12.80
CA GLY A 201 -11.55 -5.52 -12.41
C GLY A 201 -11.45 -6.96 -12.91
N LYS A 202 -11.09 -7.17 -14.18
CA LYS A 202 -10.88 -8.52 -14.75
C LYS A 202 -9.82 -9.32 -14.03
N ILE A 203 -8.73 -8.68 -13.59
CA ILE A 203 -7.69 -9.32 -12.78
C ILE A 203 -8.26 -9.72 -11.42
N ILE A 204 -8.85 -8.76 -10.70
CA ILE A 204 -9.37 -8.95 -9.33
C ILE A 204 -10.45 -10.04 -9.28
N ASP A 205 -11.35 -10.09 -10.27
CA ASP A 205 -12.49 -11.01 -10.31
C ASP A 205 -12.11 -12.46 -10.63
N ARG A 206 -10.89 -12.72 -11.13
CA ARG A 206 -10.40 -14.09 -11.38
C ARG A 206 -10.08 -14.84 -10.09
N PHE A 207 -9.82 -14.13 -9.00
CA PHE A 207 -9.43 -14.73 -7.73
C PHE A 207 -10.65 -15.04 -6.86
N ARG A 208 -10.53 -16.11 -6.05
CA ARG A 208 -11.55 -16.49 -5.09
C ARG A 208 -11.19 -15.99 -3.70
N TYR A 209 -12.08 -15.21 -3.11
CA TYR A 209 -11.94 -14.67 -1.76
C TYR A 209 -12.80 -15.46 -0.76
N ARG A 210 -12.19 -15.86 0.36
CA ARG A 210 -12.88 -16.49 1.50
C ARG A 210 -13.17 -15.45 2.58
N GLU A 211 -14.12 -15.79 3.45
CA GLU A 211 -14.45 -14.93 4.59
C GLU A 211 -13.22 -14.73 5.47
N PRO A 212 -12.84 -13.48 5.79
CA PRO A 212 -11.74 -13.21 6.69
C PRO A 212 -11.95 -13.89 8.05
N VAL A 213 -10.98 -14.68 8.50
CA VAL A 213 -11.06 -15.33 9.82
C VAL A 213 -10.82 -14.36 10.99
N PHE A 214 -10.28 -13.17 10.68
CA PHE A 214 -10.10 -12.07 11.62
C PHE A 214 -10.81 -10.82 11.07
N PRO A 215 -11.32 -9.92 11.93
CA PRO A 215 -11.86 -8.64 11.48
C PRO A 215 -10.81 -7.85 10.69
N LEU A 216 -11.12 -7.54 9.43
CA LEU A 216 -10.23 -6.82 8.51
C LEU A 216 -10.78 -5.43 8.23
N ILE A 217 -10.15 -4.39 8.78
CA ILE A 217 -10.58 -2.99 8.61
C ILE A 217 -10.25 -2.50 7.21
N ASN A 218 -11.26 -1.96 6.51
CA ASN A 218 -11.04 -1.25 5.26
C ASN A 218 -10.65 0.22 5.52
N HIS A 219 -9.73 0.74 4.71
CA HIS A 219 -9.18 2.10 4.92
C HIS A 219 -10.10 3.23 4.42
N LEU A 220 -11.21 2.90 3.74
CA LEU A 220 -12.10 3.89 3.13
C LEU A 220 -13.14 4.41 4.11
N ASN A 221 -13.79 3.52 4.87
CA ASN A 221 -14.85 3.87 5.82
C ASN A 221 -14.74 3.16 7.18
N GLN A 222 -13.63 2.43 7.42
CA GLN A 222 -13.31 1.78 8.68
C GLN A 222 -14.28 0.66 9.11
N THR A 223 -15.12 0.14 8.21
CA THR A 223 -15.90 -1.09 8.47
C THR A 223 -15.06 -2.34 8.21
N TYR A 224 -15.52 -3.48 8.72
CA TYR A 224 -14.91 -4.78 8.42
C TYR A 224 -15.33 -5.29 7.04
N LEU A 225 -14.38 -5.86 6.30
CA LEU A 225 -14.63 -6.50 5.01
C LEU A 225 -15.14 -7.93 5.20
N GLY A 226 -16.15 -8.32 4.42
CA GLY A 226 -16.49 -9.73 4.19
C GLY A 226 -16.06 -10.19 2.80
N ALA A 227 -16.15 -11.50 2.54
CA ALA A 227 -15.69 -12.11 1.28
C ALA A 227 -16.24 -11.42 0.03
N ARG A 228 -17.54 -11.09 0.05
CA ARG A 228 -18.27 -10.45 -1.05
C ARG A 228 -17.84 -9.00 -1.32
N ASP A 229 -17.29 -8.33 -0.32
CA ASP A 229 -16.94 -6.90 -0.39
C ASP A 229 -15.51 -6.71 -0.92
N ILE A 230 -14.65 -7.73 -0.81
CA ILE A 230 -13.22 -7.66 -1.13
C ILE A 230 -12.96 -7.26 -2.59
N PRO A 231 -13.57 -7.87 -3.64
CA PRO A 231 -13.28 -7.46 -5.03
C PRO A 231 -13.55 -5.98 -5.28
N ARG A 232 -14.72 -5.53 -4.84
CA ARG A 232 -15.13 -4.13 -4.95
C ARG A 232 -14.24 -3.20 -4.14
N PHE A 233 -13.82 -3.64 -2.96
CA PHE A 233 -12.89 -2.87 -2.13
C PHE A 233 -11.51 -2.75 -2.77
N LEU A 234 -10.96 -3.82 -3.35
CA LEU A 234 -9.67 -3.79 -4.03
C LEU A 234 -9.69 -2.77 -5.17
N LEU A 235 -10.70 -2.81 -6.03
CA LEU A 235 -10.82 -1.89 -7.16
C LEU A 235 -10.98 -0.43 -6.69
N ARG A 236 -11.93 -0.17 -5.78
CA ARG A 236 -12.15 1.19 -5.25
C ARG A 236 -10.97 1.71 -4.44
N GLY A 237 -10.31 0.84 -3.70
CA GLY A 237 -9.15 1.17 -2.87
C GLY A 237 -7.94 1.58 -3.71
N LEU A 238 -7.83 1.11 -4.96
CA LEU A 238 -6.83 1.61 -5.90
C LEU A 238 -7.16 3.03 -6.39
N GLN A 239 -8.42 3.45 -6.45
CA GLN A 239 -8.83 4.74 -7.03
C GLN A 239 -9.09 5.84 -6.00
N LEU A 240 -9.27 5.47 -4.73
CA LEU A 240 -9.66 6.38 -3.66
C LEU A 240 -8.53 6.59 -2.63
N PRO A 241 -8.57 7.71 -1.89
CA PRO A 241 -7.51 8.02 -0.94
C PRO A 241 -7.43 7.03 0.22
N VAL A 242 -6.22 6.72 0.66
CA VAL A 242 -5.97 5.96 1.89
C VAL A 242 -6.06 6.88 3.10
N TYR A 243 -7.06 6.67 3.97
CA TYR A 243 -7.23 7.42 5.21
C TYR A 243 -6.64 6.67 6.41
N TRP A 244 -5.31 6.67 6.53
CA TRP A 244 -4.61 5.94 7.58
C TRP A 244 -4.90 6.50 8.97
N GLU A 245 -4.93 7.82 9.14
CA GLU A 245 -5.21 8.41 10.47
C GLU A 245 -6.58 7.96 11.02
N ARG A 246 -7.61 7.98 10.17
CA ARG A 246 -8.94 7.48 10.54
C ARG A 246 -8.91 5.99 10.87
N THR A 247 -8.18 5.22 10.07
CA THR A 247 -7.99 3.78 10.28
C THR A 247 -7.31 3.48 11.61
N TYR A 248 -6.23 4.18 11.95
CA TYR A 248 -5.53 4.00 13.22
C TYR A 248 -6.38 4.41 14.42
N ARG A 249 -7.16 5.50 14.31
CA ARG A 249 -8.11 5.89 15.35
C ARG A 249 -9.19 4.83 15.57
N ALA A 250 -9.67 4.19 14.50
CA ALA A 250 -10.61 3.06 14.61
C ALA A 250 -9.97 1.83 15.27
N ILE A 251 -8.71 1.51 14.95
CA ILE A 251 -7.93 0.46 15.63
C ILE A 251 -7.84 0.74 17.14
N ALA A 252 -7.51 1.97 17.53
CA ALA A 252 -7.43 2.37 18.92
C ALA A 252 -8.79 2.28 19.63
N ALA A 253 -9.87 2.72 18.98
CA ALA A 253 -11.24 2.64 19.51
C ALA A 253 -11.73 1.19 19.70
N ALA A 254 -11.20 0.24 18.93
CA ALA A 254 -11.49 -1.19 19.07
C ALA A 254 -10.82 -1.83 20.31
N GLY A 255 -10.03 -1.09 21.09
CA GLY A 255 -9.41 -1.59 22.32
C GLY A 255 -8.18 -2.48 22.09
N VAL A 256 -7.50 -2.32 20.96
CA VAL A 256 -6.24 -3.02 20.66
C VAL A 256 -5.16 -2.63 21.65
N GLY A 257 -4.45 -3.61 22.19
CA GLY A 257 -3.37 -3.40 23.16
C GLY A 257 -1.98 -3.31 22.52
N THR A 258 -1.76 -3.95 21.37
CA THR A 258 -0.47 -3.94 20.68
C THR A 258 -0.68 -3.99 19.17
N CYS A 259 -0.01 -3.10 18.45
CA CYS A 259 0.00 -3.08 16.99
C CYS A 259 1.37 -3.52 16.45
N TYR A 260 1.35 -4.40 15.46
CA TYR A 260 2.53 -4.87 14.75
C TYR A 260 2.46 -4.36 13.31
N GLU A 261 3.48 -3.65 12.85
CA GLU A 261 3.66 -3.38 11.41
C GLU A 261 4.32 -4.62 10.80
N VAL A 262 3.59 -5.32 9.94
CA VAL A 262 3.96 -6.62 9.38
C VAL A 262 4.33 -6.44 7.92
N GLY A 263 5.57 -6.06 7.65
CA GLY A 263 6.07 -5.77 6.30
C GLY A 263 7.34 -4.94 6.29
N ALA A 264 7.70 -4.41 5.13
CA ALA A 264 8.91 -3.62 4.97
C ALA A 264 8.81 -2.25 5.63
N GLY A 265 9.89 -1.83 6.31
CA GLY A 265 10.03 -0.48 6.86
C GLY A 265 9.35 -0.27 8.21
N GLU A 266 9.07 0.99 8.53
CA GLU A 266 8.45 1.42 9.79
C GLU A 266 7.55 2.64 9.62
N SER A 267 6.92 2.77 8.45
CA SER A 267 6.15 3.96 8.09
C SER A 267 4.88 4.08 8.95
N LEU A 268 4.12 3.00 9.09
CA LEU A 268 2.89 2.99 9.87
C LEU A 268 3.18 3.23 11.35
N ARG A 269 4.25 2.62 11.89
CA ARG A 269 4.72 2.88 13.26
C ARG A 269 5.03 4.36 13.50
N ARG A 270 5.72 5.01 12.55
CA ARG A 270 6.03 6.46 12.65
C ARG A 270 4.76 7.30 12.58
N PHE A 271 3.84 7.00 11.66
CA PHE A 271 2.55 7.69 11.57
C PHE A 271 1.73 7.54 12.86
N ASN A 272 1.65 6.31 13.39
CA ASN A 272 0.90 6.01 14.61
C ASN A 272 1.47 6.77 15.81
N LYS A 273 2.80 6.80 15.96
CA LYS A 273 3.46 7.59 17.01
C LYS A 273 3.09 9.07 16.92
N TRP A 274 3.02 9.62 15.71
CA TRP A 274 2.59 11.00 15.48
C TRP A 274 1.13 11.22 15.88
N ILE A 275 0.22 10.34 15.44
CA ILE A 275 -1.22 10.42 15.74
C ILE A 275 -1.43 10.34 17.26
N ASP A 276 -0.71 9.44 17.94
CA ASP A 276 -0.81 9.30 19.39
C ASP A 276 -0.30 10.53 20.15
N SER A 277 0.72 11.20 19.63
CA SER A 277 1.28 12.42 20.24
C SER A 277 0.40 13.65 20.03
N ASN A 278 -0.57 13.59 19.11
CA ASN A 278 -1.44 14.71 18.74
C ASN A 278 -2.93 14.41 19.01
N LYS A 279 -3.25 13.70 20.10
CA LYS A 279 -4.64 13.38 20.49
C LYS A 279 -5.49 14.61 20.92
N GLY A 280 -5.00 15.84 20.77
CA GLY A 280 -5.62 17.05 21.33
C GLY A 280 -5.65 18.27 20.41
N VAL A 281 -5.59 18.09 19.09
CA VAL A 281 -5.88 19.14 18.10
C VAL A 281 -7.14 18.77 17.34
#